data_AF-H3ABD3-F1
#
_entry.id   AF-H3ABD3-F1
#
_cell.length_a   1.000
_cell.length_b   1.000
_cell.length_c   1.000
_cell.angle_alpha   90.00
_cell.angle_beta   90.00
_cell.angle_gamma   90.00
#
_symmetry.space_group_name_H-M   'P 1'
#
loop_
_entity.id
_entity.type
_entity.pdbx_description
1 polymer ?
#
loop_
_entity_poly.entity_id
_entity_poly.type
_entity_poly.pdbx_seq_one_letter_code
_entity_poly.pdbx_strand_id
1 'polypeptide(L)'
;QIMKEMTERPGTKIAEAEGRISNIEDQGQRQEERIHFLNHVDDLENRSRRNNIRIVRFPEGVEGGNPIKFLTMVIPELNLGPDVQLDIEQAHRTLPPPRPQSGQRPRAFIIKLLKYPVCELILKVARDKGLVKWQDNILLFFFFSPLDFSKELQQHRQKFTEIQKKTERE
;
A
#
# COMPACT_ATOMS: atom_id res chain seq x y z
N GLN A 1 14.27 -32.84 -60.09
CA GLN A 1 14.68 -33.09 -58.69
C GLN A 1 15.13 -31.79 -58.02
N ILE A 2 16.09 -31.06 -58.60
CA ILE A 2 16.62 -29.79 -58.07
C ILE A 2 15.52 -28.71 -57.86
N MET A 3 14.59 -28.53 -58.81
CA MET A 3 13.50 -27.54 -58.65
C MET A 3 12.50 -27.87 -57.54
N LYS A 4 12.37 -29.16 -57.18
CA LYS A 4 11.48 -29.61 -56.09
C LYS A 4 12.13 -29.35 -54.72
N GLU A 5 13.44 -29.60 -54.62
CA GLU A 5 14.22 -29.31 -53.43
C GLU A 5 14.36 -27.79 -53.16
N MET A 6 14.46 -26.97 -54.23
CA MET A 6 14.47 -25.51 -54.12
C MET A 6 13.15 -24.91 -53.59
N THR A 7 12.03 -25.63 -53.71
CA THR A 7 10.71 -25.15 -53.27
C THR A 7 10.30 -25.73 -51.90
N GLU A 8 10.69 -26.96 -51.58
CA GLU A 8 10.41 -27.59 -50.28
C GLU A 8 11.23 -27.01 -49.12
N ARG A 9 12.48 -26.62 -49.37
CA ARG A 9 13.39 -26.07 -48.34
C ARG A 9 12.98 -24.70 -47.79
N PRO A 10 12.53 -23.72 -48.61
CA PRO A 10 11.93 -22.50 -48.07
C PRO A 10 10.55 -22.76 -47.46
N GLY A 11 9.73 -23.67 -48.02
CA GLY A 11 8.42 -24.01 -47.45
C GLY A 11 8.49 -24.57 -46.03
N THR A 12 9.45 -25.46 -45.77
CA THR A 12 9.71 -26.01 -44.41
C THR A 12 10.19 -24.94 -43.43
N LYS A 13 11.07 -24.03 -43.85
CA LYS A 13 11.51 -22.91 -43.02
C LYS A 13 10.39 -21.91 -42.72
N ILE A 14 9.51 -21.67 -43.70
CA ILE A 14 8.33 -20.81 -43.53
C ILE A 14 7.38 -21.44 -42.51
N ALA A 15 7.07 -22.74 -42.64
CA ALA A 15 6.21 -23.44 -41.68
C ALA A 15 6.79 -23.45 -40.25
N GLU A 16 8.11 -23.61 -40.10
CA GLU A 16 8.78 -23.51 -38.80
C GLU A 16 8.70 -22.08 -38.24
N ALA A 17 8.92 -21.07 -39.07
CA ALA A 17 8.81 -19.66 -38.67
C ALA A 17 7.37 -19.29 -38.27
N GLU A 18 6.37 -19.72 -39.04
CA GLU A 18 4.94 -19.53 -38.74
C GLU A 18 4.57 -20.20 -37.42
N GLY A 19 5.03 -21.43 -37.18
CA GLY A 19 4.83 -22.13 -35.91
C GLY A 19 5.47 -21.39 -34.73
N ARG A 20 6.67 -20.82 -34.91
CA ARG A 20 7.32 -20.00 -33.88
C ARG A 20 6.57 -18.69 -33.62
N ILE A 21 6.07 -18.03 -34.67
CA ILE A 21 5.30 -16.79 -34.56
C ILE A 21 4.00 -17.05 -33.79
N SER A 22 3.23 -18.07 -34.17
CA SER A 22 1.99 -18.46 -33.48
C SER A 22 2.23 -18.74 -31.99
N ASN A 23 3.30 -19.48 -31.66
CA ASN A 23 3.65 -19.74 -30.26
C ASN A 23 4.00 -18.45 -29.48
N ILE A 24 4.69 -17.50 -30.12
CA ILE A 24 5.05 -16.21 -29.51
C ILE A 24 3.80 -15.34 -29.32
N GLU A 25 2.89 -15.31 -30.29
CA GLU A 25 1.61 -14.59 -30.19
C GLU A 25 0.76 -15.13 -29.04
N ASP A 26 0.63 -16.46 -28.92
CA ASP A 26 -0.07 -17.09 -27.80
C ASP A 26 0.60 -16.81 -26.45
N GLN A 27 1.93 -16.75 -26.41
CA GLN A 27 2.66 -16.34 -25.20
C GLN A 27 2.43 -14.87 -24.87
N GLY A 28 2.38 -14.00 -25.88
CA GLY A 28 2.08 -12.58 -25.73
C GLY A 28 0.70 -12.36 -25.13
N GLN A 29 -0.33 -12.99 -25.70
CA GLN A 29 -1.70 -12.93 -25.17
C GLN A 29 -1.78 -13.40 -23.71
N ARG A 30 -1.16 -14.54 -23.37
CA ARG A 30 -1.11 -15.02 -21.98
C ARG A 30 -0.39 -14.06 -21.04
N GLN A 31 0.63 -13.34 -21.51
CA GLN A 31 1.31 -12.33 -20.71
C GLN A 31 0.41 -11.11 -20.48
N GLU A 32 -0.31 -10.64 -21.49
CA GLU A 32 -1.26 -9.53 -21.37
C GLU A 32 -2.38 -9.85 -20.38
N GLU A 33 -2.97 -11.05 -20.47
CA GLU A 33 -3.98 -11.52 -19.51
C GLU A 33 -3.43 -11.58 -18.09
N ARG A 34 -2.20 -12.05 -17.93
CA ARG A 34 -1.53 -12.09 -16.62
C ARG A 34 -1.31 -10.70 -16.06
N ILE A 35 -0.87 -9.74 -16.87
CA ILE A 35 -0.69 -8.34 -16.44
C ILE A 35 -2.04 -7.75 -16.03
N HIS A 36 -3.09 -7.95 -16.82
CA HIS A 36 -4.43 -7.47 -16.50
C HIS A 36 -4.93 -8.04 -15.16
N PHE A 37 -4.74 -9.34 -14.94
CA PHE A 37 -5.10 -9.99 -13.68
C PHE A 37 -4.33 -9.42 -12.49
N LEU A 38 -3.02 -9.23 -12.62
CA LEU A 38 -2.19 -8.66 -11.55
C LEU A 38 -2.63 -7.24 -11.20
N ASN A 39 -2.92 -6.40 -12.20
CA ASN A 39 -3.44 -5.04 -11.98
C ASN A 39 -4.79 -5.06 -11.25
N HIS A 40 -5.66 -6.03 -11.57
CA HIS A 40 -6.94 -6.17 -10.90
C HIS A 40 -6.77 -6.56 -9.42
N VAL A 41 -5.88 -7.52 -9.14
CA VAL A 41 -5.56 -7.93 -7.76
C VAL A 41 -4.97 -6.76 -6.96
N ASP A 42 -4.08 -5.99 -7.58
CA ASP A 42 -3.47 -4.79 -6.98
C ASP A 42 -4.52 -3.75 -6.58
N ASP A 43 -5.46 -3.45 -7.48
CA ASP A 43 -6.54 -2.50 -7.23
C ASP A 43 -7.49 -2.98 -6.12
N LEU A 44 -7.80 -4.28 -6.07
CA LEU A 44 -8.59 -4.86 -4.98
C LEU A 44 -7.88 -4.80 -3.63
N GLU A 45 -6.58 -5.13 -3.59
CA GLU A 45 -5.76 -5.01 -2.38
C GLU A 45 -5.75 -3.57 -1.86
N ASN A 46 -5.51 -2.62 -2.77
CA ASN A 46 -5.49 -1.20 -2.44
C ASN A 46 -6.87 -0.72 -1.96
N ARG A 47 -7.98 -1.08 -2.62
CA ARG A 47 -9.34 -0.74 -2.16
C ARG A 47 -9.64 -1.27 -0.76
N SER A 48 -9.24 -2.50 -0.46
CA SER A 48 -9.44 -3.13 0.85
C SER A 48 -8.73 -2.37 1.98
N ARG A 49 -7.57 -1.76 1.70
CA ARG A 49 -6.74 -1.05 2.69
C ARG A 49 -6.99 0.46 2.78
N ARG A 50 -7.85 1.04 1.94
CA ARG A 50 -8.12 2.49 1.90
C ARG A 50 -8.63 3.08 3.22
N ASN A 51 -9.28 2.28 4.04
CA ASN A 51 -9.81 2.72 5.33
C ASN A 51 -8.80 2.58 6.48
N ASN A 52 -7.57 2.19 6.19
CA ASN A 52 -6.56 1.96 7.21
C ASN A 52 -5.73 3.21 7.47
N ILE A 53 -5.55 3.54 8.75
CA ILE A 53 -4.62 4.57 9.24
C ILE A 53 -3.49 3.87 10.00
N ARG A 54 -2.26 4.30 9.72
CA ARG A 54 -1.09 3.89 10.51
C ARG A 54 -0.62 5.03 11.38
N ILE A 55 -0.56 4.79 12.69
CA ILE A 55 -0.03 5.76 13.67
C ILE A 55 1.25 5.22 14.28
N VAL A 56 2.31 6.01 14.26
CA VAL A 56 3.63 5.61 14.75
C VAL A 56 3.99 6.42 16.00
N ARG A 57 4.84 5.84 16.85
CA ARG A 57 5.44 6.45 18.06
C ARG A 57 4.53 6.59 19.27
N PHE A 58 3.41 5.89 19.31
CA PHE A 58 2.74 5.63 20.59
C PHE A 58 3.62 4.72 21.46
N PRO A 59 3.89 5.06 22.73
CA PRO A 59 4.62 4.19 23.65
C PRO A 59 3.96 2.82 23.77
N GLU A 60 4.71 1.75 23.96
CA GLU A 60 4.16 0.40 24.08
C GLU A 60 3.34 0.25 25.38
N GLY A 61 2.19 -0.40 25.31
CA GLY A 61 1.39 -0.76 26.49
C GLY A 61 0.40 0.31 26.97
N VAL A 62 0.41 1.52 26.38
CA VAL A 62 -0.54 2.60 26.70
C VAL A 62 -2.00 2.21 26.42
N GLU A 63 -2.21 1.26 25.52
CA GLU A 63 -3.54 0.74 25.17
C GLU A 63 -4.21 -0.09 26.28
N GLY A 64 -3.47 -0.52 27.31
CA GLY A 64 -4.03 -1.32 28.40
C GLY A 64 -4.70 -2.63 27.95
N GLY A 65 -4.31 -3.17 26.79
CA GLY A 65 -4.90 -4.37 26.19
C GLY A 65 -6.11 -4.13 25.29
N ASN A 66 -6.65 -2.90 25.21
CA ASN A 66 -7.75 -2.56 24.32
C ASN A 66 -7.40 -1.35 23.42
N PRO A 67 -6.77 -1.60 22.25
CA PRO A 67 -6.40 -0.55 21.30
C PRO A 67 -7.59 0.31 20.84
N ILE A 68 -8.77 -0.29 20.62
CA ILE A 68 -9.95 0.42 20.12
C ILE A 68 -10.40 1.47 21.15
N LYS A 69 -10.56 1.06 22.42
CA LYS A 69 -10.96 1.97 23.49
C LYS A 69 -9.97 3.12 23.66
N PHE A 70 -8.68 2.80 23.67
CA PHE A 70 -7.62 3.80 23.77
C PHE A 70 -7.68 4.84 22.64
N LEU A 71 -7.74 4.39 21.39
CA LEU A 71 -7.72 5.26 20.22
C LEU A 71 -9.00 6.09 20.07
N THR A 72 -10.14 5.56 20.51
CA THR A 72 -11.42 6.29 20.52
C THR A 72 -11.37 7.49 21.48
N MET A 73 -10.60 7.42 22.56
CA MET A 73 -10.40 8.55 23.48
C MET A 73 -9.33 9.52 22.97
N VAL A 74 -8.19 8.99 22.49
CA VAL A 74 -7.02 9.81 22.16
C VAL A 74 -7.19 10.59 20.84
N ILE A 75 -7.84 10.03 19.82
CA ILE A 75 -7.97 10.73 18.53
C ILE A 75 -8.76 12.06 18.66
N PRO A 76 -9.88 12.10 19.40
CA PRO A 76 -10.56 13.35 19.74
C PRO A 76 -9.71 14.30 20.59
N GLU A 77 -8.98 13.81 21.60
CA GLU A 77 -8.07 14.64 22.42
C GLU A 77 -7.00 15.36 21.57
N LEU A 78 -6.56 14.73 20.47
CA LEU A 78 -5.61 15.32 19.53
C LEU A 78 -6.25 16.30 18.54
N ASN A 79 -7.57 16.53 18.65
CA ASN A 79 -8.38 17.34 17.73
C ASN A 79 -8.22 16.88 16.27
N LEU A 80 -8.08 15.57 16.04
CA LEU A 80 -7.87 15.00 14.70
C LEU A 80 -9.14 14.39 14.11
N GLY A 81 -10.05 13.92 14.95
CA GLY A 81 -11.31 13.34 14.52
C GLY A 81 -12.45 14.36 14.42
N PRO A 82 -13.62 13.94 13.90
CA PRO A 82 -14.84 14.71 14.09
C PRO A 82 -15.18 14.83 15.57
N ASP A 83 -16.00 15.82 15.94
CA ASP A 83 -16.55 15.98 17.31
C ASP A 83 -17.50 14.84 17.73
N VAL A 84 -17.69 13.85 16.85
CA VAL A 84 -18.60 12.72 16.99
C VAL A 84 -17.79 11.44 17.25
N GLN A 85 -18.44 10.43 17.82
CA GLN A 85 -17.87 9.11 18.06
C GLN A 85 -17.17 8.53 16.83
N LEU A 86 -15.94 8.05 17.04
CA LEU A 86 -15.11 7.45 16.01
C LEU A 86 -15.46 5.96 15.83
N ASP A 87 -16.01 5.61 14.67
CA ASP A 87 -16.35 4.23 14.31
C ASP A 87 -15.09 3.46 13.85
N ILE A 88 -14.41 2.83 14.81
CA ILE A 88 -13.25 1.94 14.54
C ILE A 88 -13.75 0.50 14.39
N GLU A 89 -13.51 -0.10 13.22
CA GLU A 89 -13.80 -1.53 12.96
C GLU A 89 -12.76 -2.44 13.60
N GLN A 90 -11.48 -2.08 13.46
CA GLN A 90 -10.36 -2.87 14.00
C GLN A 90 -9.20 -1.96 14.40
N ALA A 91 -8.53 -2.28 15.51
CA ALA A 91 -7.28 -1.64 15.87
C ALA A 91 -6.31 -2.64 16.49
N HIS A 92 -5.05 -2.63 16.04
CA HIS A 92 -4.00 -3.50 16.56
C HIS A 92 -2.61 -2.88 16.37
N ARG A 93 -1.61 -3.39 17.09
CA ARG A 93 -0.20 -3.05 16.88
C ARG A 93 0.39 -3.89 15.75
N THR A 94 1.32 -3.32 15.01
CA THR A 94 2.05 -4.01 13.92
C THR A 94 3.03 -5.04 14.48
N LEU A 95 3.20 -6.17 13.79
CA LEU A 95 4.05 -7.32 14.13
C LEU A 95 3.50 -8.22 15.26
N PRO A 96 3.50 -9.56 15.06
CA PRO A 96 3.47 -10.50 16.15
C PRO A 96 4.77 -10.41 16.99
N PRO A 97 4.81 -10.99 18.20
CA PRO A 97 5.92 -10.94 19.15
C PRO A 97 7.30 -11.27 18.54
N PRO A 98 8.42 -10.81 19.15
CA PRO A 98 8.51 -10.18 20.48
C PRO A 98 8.25 -8.67 20.49
N ARG A 99 7.79 -8.17 21.65
CA ARG A 99 7.69 -6.72 21.88
C ARG A 99 9.10 -6.11 21.80
N PRO A 100 9.24 -4.93 21.18
CA PRO A 100 10.52 -4.23 21.17
C PRO A 100 11.00 -3.99 22.61
N GLN A 101 12.30 -4.12 22.83
CA GLN A 101 12.92 -3.84 24.13
C GLN A 101 12.79 -2.35 24.46
N SER A 102 12.91 -2.01 25.75
CA SER A 102 12.92 -0.61 26.19
C SER A 102 13.99 0.18 25.44
N GLY A 103 13.61 1.31 24.81
CA GLY A 103 14.49 2.13 23.98
C GLY A 103 14.47 1.82 22.47
N GLN A 104 13.89 0.70 22.04
CA GLN A 104 13.63 0.44 20.62
C GLN A 104 12.37 1.18 20.14
N ARG A 105 12.26 1.36 18.81
CA ARG A 105 11.11 2.05 18.21
C ARG A 105 9.80 1.31 18.53
N PRO A 106 8.79 1.99 19.09
CA PRO A 106 7.49 1.37 19.36
C PRO A 106 6.81 0.87 18.07
N ARG A 107 6.03 -0.21 18.18
CA ARG A 107 5.23 -0.74 17.08
C ARG A 107 4.13 0.26 16.72
N ALA A 108 3.85 0.39 15.43
CA ALA A 108 2.79 1.27 14.97
C ALA A 108 1.42 0.67 15.30
N PHE A 109 0.40 1.51 15.45
CA PHE A 109 -0.98 1.07 15.37
C PHE A 109 -1.43 1.02 13.91
N ILE A 110 -2.13 -0.03 13.53
CA ILE A 110 -2.98 -0.08 12.34
C ILE A 110 -4.42 -0.03 12.81
N ILE A 111 -5.17 0.93 12.29
CA ILE A 111 -6.57 1.17 12.61
C ILE A 111 -7.36 1.11 11.32
N LYS A 112 -8.43 0.32 11.28
CA LYS A 112 -9.40 0.30 10.20
C LYS A 112 -10.64 1.05 10.63
N LEU A 113 -10.97 2.13 9.93
CA LEU A 113 -12.17 2.92 10.15
C LEU A 113 -13.34 2.39 9.33
N LEU A 114 -14.55 2.55 9.83
CA LEU A 114 -15.74 2.12 9.09
C LEU A 114 -16.01 3.01 7.86
N LYS A 115 -15.73 4.32 7.98
CA LYS A 115 -16.07 5.34 6.99
C LYS A 115 -14.82 5.97 6.39
N TYR A 116 -14.64 5.80 5.09
CA TYR A 116 -13.53 6.41 4.34
C TYR A 116 -13.40 7.94 4.51
N PRO A 117 -14.49 8.74 4.48
CA PRO A 117 -14.37 10.20 4.62
C PRO A 117 -13.79 10.63 5.98
N VAL A 118 -14.04 9.87 7.03
CA VAL A 118 -13.47 10.13 8.37
C VAL A 118 -11.97 9.87 8.37
N CYS A 119 -11.54 8.82 7.65
CA CYS A 119 -10.13 8.51 7.43
C CYS A 119 -9.41 9.70 6.78
N GLU A 120 -9.95 10.19 5.66
CA GLU A 120 -9.38 11.35 4.95
C GLU A 120 -9.33 12.61 5.80
N LEU A 121 -10.39 12.88 6.57
CA LEU A 121 -10.45 14.04 7.47
C LEU A 121 -9.33 13.99 8.52
N ILE A 122 -9.19 12.87 9.24
CA ILE A 122 -8.15 12.69 10.27
C ILE A 122 -6.77 12.97 9.69
N LEU A 123 -6.52 12.45 8.49
CA LEU A 123 -5.22 12.55 7.84
C LEU A 123 -4.94 13.95 7.30
N LYS A 124 -5.97 14.62 6.76
CA LYS A 124 -5.88 16.01 6.35
C LYS A 124 -5.54 16.90 7.54
N VAL A 125 -6.31 16.79 8.63
CA VAL A 125 -6.10 17.59 9.84
C VAL A 125 -4.73 17.29 10.48
N ALA A 126 -4.30 16.03 10.49
CA ALA A 126 -2.97 15.67 10.99
C ALA A 126 -1.84 16.27 10.12
N ARG A 127 -2.00 16.28 8.80
CA ARG A 127 -1.04 16.89 7.87
C ARG A 127 -0.99 18.41 8.05
N ASP A 128 -2.15 19.06 8.14
CA ASP A 128 -2.27 20.51 8.30
C ASP A 128 -1.67 20.97 9.65
N LYS A 129 -1.80 20.15 10.70
CA LYS A 129 -1.13 20.39 11.99
C LYS A 129 0.38 20.14 11.95
N GLY A 130 0.85 19.27 11.05
CA GLY A 130 2.24 18.83 10.95
C GLY A 130 2.68 17.99 12.16
N LEU A 131 2.98 18.64 13.27
CA LEU A 131 3.46 17.99 14.50
C LEU A 131 2.31 17.74 15.47
N VAL A 132 1.84 16.49 15.51
CA VAL A 132 0.87 16.03 16.52
C VAL A 132 1.63 15.55 17.76
N LYS A 133 1.30 16.09 18.94
CA LYS A 133 1.93 15.70 20.21
C LYS A 133 0.93 15.03 21.15
N TRP A 134 1.36 13.97 21.82
CA TRP A 134 0.60 13.28 22.86
C TRP A 134 1.53 12.91 24.03
N GLN A 135 1.25 13.43 25.23
CA GLN A 135 2.04 13.18 26.45
C GLN A 135 3.56 13.24 26.17
N ASP A 136 4.02 14.36 25.61
CA ASP A 136 5.41 14.65 25.20
C ASP A 136 5.98 13.83 24.02
N ASN A 137 5.21 12.90 23.46
CA ASN A 137 5.60 12.13 22.28
C ASN A 137 5.08 12.78 21.00
N ILE A 138 5.96 12.98 20.02
CA ILE A 138 5.55 13.41 18.68
C ILE A 138 5.01 12.19 17.94
N LEU A 139 3.71 12.19 17.72
CA LEU A 139 3.00 11.19 16.94
C LEU A 139 3.09 11.52 15.45
N LEU A 140 3.17 10.48 14.64
CA LEU A 140 3.14 10.60 13.19
C LEU A 140 1.98 9.78 12.64
N PHE A 141 1.09 10.46 11.92
CA PHE A 141 -0.05 9.88 11.24
C PHE A 141 0.29 9.74 9.77
N PHE A 142 0.27 8.50 9.28
CA PHE A 142 0.50 8.23 7.87
C PHE A 142 -0.78 7.68 7.27
N PHE A 143 -1.20 8.31 6.17
CA PHE A 143 -1.99 7.58 5.22
C PHE A 143 -1.02 6.71 4.46
N PHE A 144 -1.32 5.42 4.41
CA PHE A 144 -0.55 4.51 3.60
C PHE A 144 0.96 4.52 3.89
N SER A 145 1.35 3.80 4.94
CA SER A 145 2.75 3.41 5.02
C SER A 145 3.12 2.65 3.75
N PRO A 146 4.39 2.66 3.33
CA PRO A 146 4.88 1.77 2.27
C PRO A 146 4.48 0.30 2.49
N LEU A 147 4.23 -0.11 3.74
CA LEU A 147 3.72 -1.43 4.12
C LEU A 147 2.20 -1.62 3.98
N ASP A 148 1.43 -0.55 3.83
CA ASP A 148 -0.04 -0.58 3.77
C ASP A 148 -0.56 -0.44 2.32
N PHE A 149 0.34 -0.22 1.35
CA PHE A 149 0.06 -0.32 -0.09
C PHE A 149 0.43 -1.71 -0.62
N SER A 150 -0.09 -2.02 -1.80
CA SER A 150 0.52 -3.06 -2.62
C SER A 150 1.97 -2.68 -2.95
N LYS A 151 2.81 -3.69 -3.19
CA LYS A 151 4.24 -3.51 -3.48
C LYS A 151 4.45 -2.64 -4.72
N GLU A 152 3.58 -2.77 -5.72
CA GLU A 152 3.66 -2.01 -6.96
C GLU A 152 3.37 -0.53 -6.71
N LEU A 153 2.27 -0.21 -6.03
CA LEU A 153 1.93 1.18 -5.69
C LEU A 153 2.98 1.82 -4.78
N GLN A 154 3.58 1.05 -3.86
CA GLN A 154 4.72 1.48 -3.06
C GLN A 154 5.90 1.92 -3.95
N GLN A 155 6.29 1.08 -4.90
CA GLN A 155 7.40 1.38 -5.82
C GLN A 155 7.08 2.59 -6.71
N HIS A 156 5.87 2.69 -7.22
CA HIS A 156 5.42 3.85 -8.00
C HIS A 156 5.56 5.14 -7.19
N ARG A 157 5.07 5.18 -5.93
CA ARG A 157 5.16 6.37 -5.07
C ARG A 157 6.58 6.72 -4.65
N GLN A 158 7.46 5.74 -4.48
CA GLN A 158 8.88 6.01 -4.20
C GLN A 158 9.53 6.83 -5.32
N LYS A 159 9.23 6.51 -6.58
CA LYS A 159 9.72 7.28 -7.75
C LYS A 159 9.26 8.74 -7.70
N PHE A 160 8.02 9.01 -7.26
CA PHE A 160 7.50 10.38 -7.14
C PHE A 160 8.06 11.15 -5.95
N THR A 161 8.43 10.47 -4.86
CA THR A 161 9.04 11.10 -3.67
C THR A 161 10.29 11.91 -4.03
N GLU A 162 11.09 11.40 -4.97
CA GLU A 162 12.31 12.09 -5.43
C GLU A 162 11.99 13.38 -6.19
N ILE A 163 10.92 13.37 -6.98
CA ILE A 163 10.46 14.53 -7.75
C ILE A 163 9.89 15.58 -6.80
N GLN A 164 9.02 15.17 -5.87
CA GLN A 164 8.42 16.07 -4.89
C GLN A 164 9.48 16.80 -4.05
N LYS A 165 10.53 16.10 -3.61
CA LYS A 165 11.65 16.71 -2.87
C LYS A 165 12.44 17.75 -3.67
N LYS A 166 12.46 17.65 -5.00
CA LYS A 166 13.12 18.66 -5.85
C LYS A 166 12.23 19.90 -5.96
N THR A 167 10.94 19.72 -6.19
CA THR A 167 9.97 20.82 -6.32
C THR A 167 9.76 21.58 -5.00
N GLU A 168 9.89 20.93 -3.84
CA GLU A 168 9.79 21.59 -2.52
C GLU A 168 11.06 22.37 -2.11
N ARG A 169 12.16 22.26 -2.87
CA ARG A 169 13.43 22.96 -2.61
C ARG A 169 13.66 24.19 -3.50
N GLU A 170 12.80 24.39 -4.50
CA GLU A 170 12.73 25.58 -5.34
C GLU A 170 11.73 26.58 -4.75
#